data_AF-A0A2V8FJC5-F1
#
_entry.id   AF-A0A2V8FJC5-F1
#
_cell.length_a   1.000
_cell.length_b   1.000
_cell.length_c   1.000
_cell.angle_alpha   90.00
_cell.angle_beta   90.00
_cell.angle_gamma   90.00
#
_symmetry.space_group_name_H-M   'P 1'
#
loop_
_entity.id
_entity.type
_entity.pdbx_description
1 polymer ?
#
loop_
_entity_poly.entity_id
_entity_poly.type
_entity_poly.pdbx_seq_one_letter_code
_entity_poly.pdbx_strand_id
1 'polypeptide(L)'
;AVDFTEPFARNWSLNLIDRVIYSPTARGCFGILSRFTAYDLKTGRRQEFYSGPGTTAGAWGRGGLIKGPKYIYAQTADGPYDPAAGKWGNSVMALTFKDLRVVDSFTAENVEYLNRTDLDLASASAVVFPFEKWNLLASVGKESVVSLLDADNLGGKDHRTPLYTSPRWGNDEALLHDRGVWGAMATWQDGQGRRYLALSMLGPVGKSAPPFKYTYGTANDGSVMAFEVRLDAALSKPVLVPLWRSRELHAPDVPVVANGVVYIFQSGKDSTQTRAAGARGRGATAPQTSPASSTASIISSTRLLQVARSTQRTGPGSSLDSA
;
A
#
# COMPACT_ATOMS: atom_id res chain seq x y z
N ALA A 1 4.43 -0.45 -33.47
CA ALA A 1 4.17 0.03 -32.10
C ALA A 1 5.33 -0.43 -31.22
N VAL A 2 5.77 0.37 -30.25
CA VAL A 2 6.76 -0.06 -29.25
C VAL A 2 5.98 -0.51 -28.02
N ASP A 3 6.26 -1.71 -27.51
CA ASP A 3 5.61 -2.20 -26.30
C ASP A 3 6.00 -1.32 -25.10
N PHE A 4 4.98 -0.84 -24.39
CA PHE A 4 5.16 -0.02 -23.19
C PHE A 4 5.90 -0.80 -22.11
N THR A 5 5.49 -2.03 -21.86
CA THR A 5 6.14 -2.99 -20.95
C THR A 5 6.40 -4.30 -21.69
N GLU A 6 7.37 -5.09 -21.24
CA GLU A 6 7.62 -6.41 -21.82
C GLU A 6 6.37 -7.30 -21.80
N PRO A 7 6.07 -8.03 -22.90
CA PRO A 7 5.00 -9.02 -22.92
C PRO A 7 5.15 -10.04 -21.78
N PHE A 8 4.02 -10.43 -21.19
CA PHE A 8 3.95 -11.36 -20.05
C PHE A 8 4.60 -10.87 -18.74
N ALA A 9 5.07 -9.61 -18.69
CA ALA A 9 5.51 -9.01 -17.44
C ALA A 9 4.35 -8.92 -16.44
N ARG A 10 4.66 -9.19 -15.17
CA ARG A 10 3.73 -9.03 -14.06
C ARG A 10 3.70 -7.57 -13.62
N ASN A 11 3.13 -6.72 -14.46
CA ASN A 11 2.97 -5.29 -14.21
C ASN A 11 1.89 -5.01 -13.17
N TRP A 12 2.04 -3.96 -12.39
CA TRP A 12 1.12 -3.57 -11.33
C TRP A 12 0.77 -2.10 -11.39
N SER A 13 -0.51 -1.76 -11.48
CA SER A 13 -0.98 -0.36 -11.61
C SER A 13 -0.57 0.29 -12.94
N LEU A 14 -1.31 1.31 -13.35
CA LEU A 14 -1.05 2.08 -14.56
C LEU A 14 -1.37 3.54 -14.27
N ASN A 15 -0.35 4.31 -13.91
CA ASN A 15 -0.55 5.68 -13.44
C ASN A 15 -0.22 6.68 -14.55
N LEU A 16 -1.17 7.52 -14.92
CA LEU A 16 -0.95 8.67 -15.78
C LEU A 16 -0.67 9.91 -14.93
N ILE A 17 0.58 10.37 -14.92
CA ILE A 17 1.02 11.55 -14.17
C ILE A 17 1.68 12.52 -15.13
N ASP A 18 1.12 13.72 -15.28
CA ASP A 18 1.67 14.81 -16.10
C ASP A 18 2.08 14.36 -17.52
N ARG A 19 1.21 13.57 -18.17
CA ARG A 19 1.39 12.95 -19.52
C ARG A 19 2.46 11.87 -19.61
N VAL A 20 2.90 11.32 -18.49
CA VAL A 20 3.81 10.16 -18.44
C VAL A 20 3.07 9.00 -17.82
N ILE A 21 3.11 7.85 -18.49
CA ILE A 21 2.58 6.59 -17.97
C ILE A 21 3.66 5.93 -17.13
N TYR A 22 3.33 5.54 -15.91
CA TYR A 22 4.20 4.80 -15.01
C TYR A 22 3.62 3.43 -14.68
N SER A 23 4.47 2.40 -14.73
CA SER A 23 4.11 1.04 -14.35
C SER A 23 5.32 0.32 -13.75
N PRO A 24 5.24 -0.20 -12.51
CA PRO A 24 6.19 -1.16 -11.97
C PRO A 24 5.89 -2.60 -12.40
N THR A 25 6.94 -3.42 -12.39
CA THR A 25 6.89 -4.89 -12.42
C THR A 25 7.15 -5.43 -11.01
N ALA A 26 6.32 -6.37 -10.56
CA ALA A 26 6.29 -6.86 -9.17
C ALA A 26 7.36 -7.90 -8.81
N ARG A 27 7.12 -9.15 -9.19
CA ARG A 27 8.15 -10.17 -9.33
C ARG A 27 8.03 -10.66 -10.75
N GLY A 28 9.09 -10.51 -11.53
CA GLY A 28 8.96 -10.87 -12.92
C GLY A 28 8.79 -12.37 -13.09
N CYS A 29 7.74 -12.74 -13.80
CA CYS A 29 7.54 -14.09 -14.31
C CYS A 29 8.38 -14.26 -15.58
N PHE A 30 8.71 -15.51 -15.93
CA PHE A 30 9.46 -15.82 -17.15
C PHE A 30 10.85 -15.15 -17.25
N GLY A 31 11.50 -14.87 -16.12
CA GLY A 31 12.85 -14.29 -16.07
C GLY A 31 12.90 -12.77 -16.29
N ILE A 32 11.75 -12.12 -16.42
CA ILE A 32 11.66 -10.66 -16.54
C ILE A 32 12.20 -10.01 -15.26
N LEU A 33 13.08 -9.02 -15.37
CA LEU A 33 13.61 -8.34 -14.19
C LEU A 33 12.58 -7.35 -13.62
N SER A 34 12.59 -7.22 -12.29
CA SER A 34 11.81 -6.20 -11.60
C SER A 34 12.31 -4.81 -11.98
N ARG A 35 11.37 -3.96 -12.40
CA ARG A 35 11.69 -2.63 -12.91
C ARG A 35 10.53 -1.66 -12.73
N PHE A 36 10.82 -0.39 -12.87
CA PHE A 36 9.85 0.67 -13.08
C PHE A 36 9.97 1.17 -14.51
N THR A 37 8.84 1.36 -15.18
CA THR A 37 8.79 1.89 -16.53
C THR A 37 8.07 3.22 -16.54
N ALA A 38 8.65 4.21 -17.22
CA ALA A 38 8.04 5.49 -17.52
C ALA A 38 7.96 5.68 -19.04
N TYR A 39 6.83 6.18 -19.54
CA TYR A 39 6.62 6.46 -20.96
C TYR A 39 5.99 7.82 -21.17
N ASP A 40 6.76 8.74 -21.74
CA ASP A 40 6.33 10.12 -21.98
C ASP A 40 5.51 10.19 -23.28
N LEU A 41 4.21 10.47 -23.15
CA LEU A 41 3.27 10.48 -24.27
C LEU A 41 3.51 11.62 -25.27
N LYS A 42 4.25 12.66 -24.89
CA LYS A 42 4.59 13.78 -25.77
C LYS A 42 5.77 13.44 -26.68
N THR A 43 6.76 12.76 -26.14
CA THR A 43 8.04 12.49 -26.84
C THR A 43 8.16 11.07 -27.36
N GLY A 44 7.31 10.15 -26.89
CA GLY A 44 7.43 8.71 -27.15
C GLY A 44 8.61 8.06 -26.43
N ARG A 45 9.30 8.78 -25.52
CA ARG A 45 10.46 8.26 -24.81
C ARG A 45 10.05 7.29 -23.72
N ARG A 46 10.63 6.09 -23.75
CA ARG A 46 10.56 5.07 -22.68
C ARG A 46 11.81 5.14 -21.81
N GLN A 47 11.64 5.11 -20.50
CA GLN A 47 12.70 4.99 -19.52
C GLN A 47 12.41 3.83 -18.58
N GLU A 48 13.45 3.11 -18.20
CA GLU A 48 13.36 2.02 -17.23
C GLU A 48 14.33 2.24 -16.08
N PHE A 49 13.96 1.74 -14.90
CA PHE A 49 14.81 1.63 -13.74
C PHE A 49 14.69 0.23 -13.16
N TYR A 50 15.80 -0.48 -12.98
CA TYR A 50 15.81 -1.84 -12.42
C TYR A 50 16.07 -1.75 -10.91
N SER A 51 15.17 -2.31 -10.09
CA SER A 51 15.27 -2.24 -8.63
C SER A 51 16.20 -3.30 -8.02
N GLY A 52 16.82 -4.13 -8.88
CA GLY A 52 17.86 -5.07 -8.54
C GLY A 52 18.26 -5.92 -9.76
N PRO A 53 19.26 -6.80 -9.61
CA PRO A 53 19.77 -7.63 -10.71
C PRO A 53 18.86 -8.82 -11.06
N GLY A 54 17.75 -9.01 -10.34
CA GLY A 54 16.91 -10.22 -10.42
C GLY A 54 15.43 -9.92 -10.58
N THR A 55 14.63 -10.96 -10.34
CA THR A 55 13.16 -10.91 -10.43
C THR A 55 12.49 -10.50 -9.11
N THR A 56 13.27 -10.20 -8.07
CA THR A 56 12.82 -9.76 -6.75
C THR A 56 12.86 -8.23 -6.65
N ALA A 57 12.48 -7.65 -5.51
CA ALA A 57 12.51 -6.20 -5.24
C ALA A 57 11.65 -5.33 -6.17
N GLY A 58 10.62 -5.87 -6.82
CA GLY A 58 9.69 -5.03 -7.59
C GLY A 58 8.55 -4.48 -6.74
N ALA A 59 7.81 -3.53 -7.31
CA ALA A 59 6.74 -2.83 -6.61
C ALA A 59 5.37 -3.39 -7.03
N TRP A 60 4.52 -3.67 -6.05
CA TRP A 60 3.25 -4.35 -6.28
C TRP A 60 2.11 -3.90 -5.34
N GLY A 61 2.26 -2.75 -4.72
CA GLY A 61 1.14 -2.09 -4.07
C GLY A 61 0.14 -1.59 -5.11
N ARG A 62 -1.14 -1.47 -4.72
CA ARG A 62 -2.25 -1.02 -5.58
C ARG A 62 -2.04 0.37 -6.18
N GLY A 63 -1.23 1.21 -5.54
CA GLY A 63 -0.90 2.55 -6.02
C GLY A 63 0.31 2.59 -6.95
N GLY A 64 1.06 1.49 -7.10
CA GLY A 64 2.27 1.45 -7.94
C GLY A 64 3.27 2.56 -7.58
N LEU A 65 3.68 3.34 -8.59
CA LEU A 65 4.47 4.55 -8.42
C LEU A 65 3.57 5.75 -8.11
N ILE A 66 3.72 6.37 -6.94
CA ILE A 66 2.86 7.45 -6.45
C ILE A 66 3.49 8.83 -6.66
N LYS A 67 2.68 9.82 -7.05
CA LYS A 67 3.12 11.22 -7.17
C LYS A 67 3.20 11.86 -5.78
N GLY A 68 4.34 12.46 -5.45
CA GLY A 68 4.42 13.50 -4.43
C GLY A 68 4.74 14.86 -5.04
N PRO A 69 4.97 15.89 -4.19
CA PRO A 69 5.19 17.26 -4.66
C PRO A 69 6.47 17.42 -5.50
N LYS A 70 7.55 16.72 -5.11
CA LYS A 70 8.88 16.86 -5.70
C LYS A 70 9.32 15.66 -6.53
N TYR A 71 8.90 14.46 -6.14
CA TYR A 71 9.34 13.19 -6.70
C TYR A 71 8.18 12.23 -6.92
N ILE A 72 8.46 11.12 -7.62
CA ILE A 72 7.61 9.94 -7.66
C ILE A 72 8.18 8.89 -6.71
N TYR A 73 7.35 8.15 -5.99
CA TYR A 73 7.78 7.21 -4.96
C TYR A 73 7.30 5.79 -5.25
N ALA A 74 8.07 4.79 -4.84
CA ALA A 74 7.71 3.38 -4.94
C ALA A 74 8.17 2.62 -3.70
N GLN A 75 7.44 1.55 -3.34
CA GLN A 75 7.89 0.58 -2.33
C GLN A 75 8.26 -0.71 -3.04
N THR A 76 9.39 -1.31 -2.70
CA THR A 76 9.89 -2.56 -3.29
C THR A 76 9.69 -3.76 -2.36
N ALA A 77 9.57 -4.95 -2.95
CA ALA A 77 9.38 -6.21 -2.24
C ALA A 77 10.70 -6.75 -1.64
N ASP A 78 10.64 -7.93 -1.04
CA ASP A 78 11.81 -8.74 -0.71
C ASP A 78 12.86 -8.78 -1.82
N GLY A 79 14.13 -8.86 -1.44
CA GLY A 79 15.24 -8.97 -2.36
C GLY A 79 16.55 -8.51 -1.73
N PRO A 80 17.67 -8.67 -2.45
CA PRO A 80 18.96 -8.16 -2.00
C PRO A 80 18.89 -6.64 -1.71
N TYR A 81 19.53 -6.22 -0.63
CA TYR A 81 19.65 -4.81 -0.26
C TYR A 81 21.13 -4.41 -0.23
N ASP A 82 21.49 -3.47 -1.11
CA ASP A 82 22.82 -2.92 -1.30
C ASP A 82 22.68 -1.69 -2.22
N PRO A 83 22.32 -0.52 -1.67
CA PRO A 83 22.08 0.69 -2.46
C PRO A 83 23.25 1.09 -3.37
N ALA A 84 24.49 0.88 -2.90
CA ALA A 84 25.70 1.19 -3.66
C ALA A 84 25.84 0.30 -4.92
N ALA A 85 25.34 -0.94 -4.87
CA ALA A 85 25.24 -1.83 -6.02
C ALA A 85 23.87 -1.79 -6.72
N GLY A 86 23.01 -0.81 -6.41
CA GLY A 86 21.69 -0.66 -7.03
C GLY A 86 20.68 -1.75 -6.66
N LYS A 87 20.80 -2.36 -5.47
CA LYS A 87 19.87 -3.39 -4.99
C LYS A 87 18.96 -2.81 -3.91
N TRP A 88 17.66 -2.82 -4.17
CA TRP A 88 16.69 -2.06 -3.39
C TRP A 88 15.59 -2.96 -2.80
N GLY A 89 15.95 -4.06 -2.11
CA GLY A 89 14.97 -4.89 -1.42
C GLY A 89 14.34 -4.18 -0.20
N ASN A 90 13.02 -4.27 -0.06
CA ASN A 90 12.22 -3.67 1.02
C ASN A 90 12.57 -2.19 1.28
N SER A 91 12.57 -1.39 0.23
CA SER A 91 12.90 0.03 0.25
C SER A 91 11.70 0.88 -0.17
N VAL A 92 11.58 2.07 0.41
CA VAL A 92 10.88 3.20 -0.21
C VAL A 92 11.91 3.94 -1.05
N MET A 93 11.59 4.19 -2.32
CA MET A 93 12.48 4.88 -3.26
C MET A 93 11.84 6.20 -3.69
N ALA A 94 12.61 7.29 -3.68
CA ALA A 94 12.24 8.54 -4.35
C ALA A 94 12.96 8.62 -5.69
N LEU A 95 12.21 8.88 -6.76
CA LEU A 95 12.75 8.99 -8.11
C LEU A 95 12.32 10.31 -8.77
N THR A 96 13.17 10.82 -9.64
CA THR A 96 12.82 11.95 -10.52
C THR A 96 11.67 11.59 -11.46
N PHE A 97 10.83 12.59 -11.78
CA PHE A 97 9.84 12.45 -12.84
C PHE A 97 10.51 12.15 -14.18
N LYS A 98 9.85 11.33 -15.01
CA LYS A 98 10.27 10.88 -16.35
C LYS A 98 11.54 10.04 -16.42
N ASP A 99 12.64 10.51 -15.81
CA ASP A 99 13.96 9.90 -15.91
C ASP A 99 14.17 8.74 -14.93
N LEU A 100 13.31 8.59 -13.92
CA LEU A 100 13.40 7.52 -12.92
C LEU A 100 14.79 7.43 -12.24
N ARG A 101 15.51 8.54 -12.15
CA ARG A 101 16.76 8.60 -11.36
C ARG A 101 16.42 8.58 -9.89
N VAL A 102 17.04 7.67 -9.14
CA VAL A 102 16.94 7.63 -7.67
C VAL A 102 17.62 8.87 -7.10
N VAL A 103 16.90 9.58 -6.23
CA VAL A 103 17.39 10.78 -5.55
C VAL A 103 17.50 10.58 -4.05
N ASP A 104 16.74 9.64 -3.50
CA ASP A 104 16.70 9.32 -2.08
C ASP A 104 16.03 7.95 -1.88
N SER A 105 16.21 7.36 -0.71
CA SER A 105 15.60 6.09 -0.32
C SER A 105 15.42 6.00 1.19
N PHE A 106 14.53 5.12 1.62
CA PHE A 106 14.44 4.66 3.00
C PHE A 106 14.38 3.14 3.03
N THR A 107 15.17 2.51 3.90
CA THR A 107 15.04 1.09 4.21
C THR A 107 15.09 0.89 5.71
N ALA A 108 14.08 0.22 6.26
CA ALA A 108 14.00 -0.08 7.68
C ALA A 108 15.18 -0.98 8.12
N GLU A 109 15.65 -0.78 9.35
CA GLU A 109 16.77 -1.54 9.92
C GLU A 109 16.52 -3.06 9.93
N ASN A 110 15.26 -3.49 10.02
CA ASN A 110 14.86 -4.89 10.04
C ASN A 110 14.71 -5.54 8.64
N VAL A 111 15.29 -4.96 7.58
CA VAL A 111 15.18 -5.47 6.19
C VAL A 111 15.52 -6.96 6.05
N GLU A 112 16.51 -7.45 6.80
CA GLU A 112 16.90 -8.87 6.80
C GLU A 112 15.79 -9.77 7.36
N TYR A 113 15.07 -9.30 8.37
CA TYR A 113 13.90 -9.99 8.91
C TYR A 113 12.76 -10.01 7.89
N LEU A 114 12.48 -8.86 7.26
CA LEU A 114 11.44 -8.76 6.22
C LEU A 114 11.72 -9.71 5.05
N ASN A 115 12.97 -9.76 4.58
CA ASN A 115 13.41 -10.67 3.53
C ASN A 115 13.24 -12.14 3.93
N ARG A 116 13.68 -12.52 5.14
CA ARG A 116 13.59 -13.92 5.61
C ARG A 116 12.15 -14.41 5.77
N THR A 117 11.22 -13.50 6.07
CA THR A 117 9.82 -13.81 6.33
C THR A 117 8.87 -13.48 5.18
N ASP A 118 9.40 -12.97 4.06
CA ASP A 118 8.63 -12.52 2.90
C ASP A 118 7.55 -11.47 3.27
N LEU A 119 7.85 -10.64 4.28
CA LEU A 119 6.99 -9.56 4.73
C LEU A 119 7.17 -8.31 3.87
N ASP A 120 6.93 -8.46 2.57
CA ASP A 120 7.17 -7.44 1.55
C ASP A 120 6.61 -6.06 1.94
N LEU A 121 7.47 -5.05 1.91
CA LEU A 121 7.05 -3.66 2.04
C LEU A 121 6.16 -3.25 0.86
N ALA A 122 6.49 -3.71 -0.35
CA ALA A 122 5.69 -3.49 -1.56
C ALA A 122 4.29 -4.12 -1.57
N SER A 123 3.89 -4.86 -0.54
CA SER A 123 2.52 -5.39 -0.45
C SER A 123 1.46 -4.29 -0.40
N ALA A 124 1.84 -3.12 0.12
CA ALA A 124 1.07 -1.90 -0.03
C ALA A 124 1.87 -0.84 -0.80
N SER A 125 1.18 0.18 -1.30
CA SER A 125 1.80 1.43 -1.76
C SER A 125 1.80 2.44 -0.63
N ALA A 126 2.83 3.27 -0.60
CA ALA A 126 2.85 4.45 0.26
C ALA A 126 1.76 5.46 -0.13
N VAL A 127 1.52 6.44 0.74
CA VAL A 127 0.76 7.66 0.41
C VAL A 127 1.55 8.89 0.85
N VAL A 128 1.46 9.97 0.07
CA VAL A 128 2.13 11.25 0.36
C VAL A 128 1.09 12.34 0.59
N PHE A 129 1.25 13.14 1.63
CA PHE A 129 0.33 14.23 1.98
C PHE A 129 1.03 15.35 2.77
N PRO A 130 0.57 16.61 2.65
CA PRO A 130 1.10 17.69 3.46
C PRO A 130 0.62 17.55 4.92
N PHE A 131 1.53 17.80 5.86
CA PHE A 131 1.26 17.85 7.29
C PHE A 131 2.30 18.70 8.01
N GLU A 132 1.84 19.78 8.66
CA GLU A 132 2.72 20.74 9.33
C GLU A 132 3.80 21.26 8.37
N LYS A 133 5.08 21.15 8.76
CA LYS A 133 6.23 21.55 7.93
C LYS A 133 6.70 20.48 6.93
N TRP A 134 6.10 19.29 6.93
CA TRP A 134 6.55 18.16 6.10
C TRP A 134 5.58 17.87 4.96
N ASN A 135 6.14 17.29 3.90
CA ASN A 135 5.40 16.40 3.04
C ASN A 135 5.56 14.99 3.61
N LEU A 136 4.59 14.51 4.38
CA LEU A 136 4.71 13.17 4.97
C LEU A 136 4.49 12.09 3.92
N LEU A 137 5.33 11.06 3.96
CA LEU A 137 5.12 9.79 3.28
C LEU A 137 4.84 8.73 4.33
N ALA A 138 3.66 8.12 4.27
CA ALA A 138 3.30 6.97 5.11
C ALA A 138 3.55 5.68 4.34
N SER A 139 4.37 4.81 4.93
CA SER A 139 4.84 3.53 4.38
C SER A 139 4.37 2.38 5.26
N VAL A 140 3.88 1.30 4.66
CA VAL A 140 3.44 0.08 5.35
C VAL A 140 3.54 -1.12 4.40
N GLY A 141 3.62 -2.32 4.96
CA GLY A 141 3.57 -3.58 4.20
C GLY A 141 3.01 -4.73 5.04
N LYS A 142 3.35 -5.97 4.69
CA LYS A 142 2.79 -7.18 5.34
C LYS A 142 3.14 -7.26 6.83
N GLU A 143 4.23 -6.61 7.25
CA GLU A 143 4.60 -6.52 8.67
C GLU A 143 3.58 -5.73 9.49
N SER A 144 2.76 -4.87 8.87
CA SER A 144 1.80 -4.00 9.58
C SER A 144 2.43 -2.97 10.52
N VAL A 145 3.69 -2.64 10.28
CA VAL A 145 4.37 -1.50 10.90
C VAL A 145 4.29 -0.33 9.93
N VAL A 146 3.79 0.81 10.42
CA VAL A 146 3.70 2.04 9.65
C VAL A 146 4.90 2.91 9.97
N SER A 147 5.64 3.32 8.94
CA SER A 147 6.67 4.34 9.03
C SER A 147 6.14 5.66 8.47
N LEU A 148 6.28 6.75 9.22
CA LEU A 148 6.09 8.12 8.71
C LEU A 148 7.45 8.71 8.38
N LEU A 149 7.63 9.13 7.14
CA LEU A 149 8.86 9.71 6.61
C LEU A 149 8.62 11.17 6.21
N ASP A 150 9.70 11.95 6.18
CA ASP A 150 9.74 13.19 5.40
C ASP A 150 9.99 12.83 3.93
N ALA A 151 9.04 13.09 3.04
CA ALA A 151 9.15 12.76 1.62
C ALA A 151 10.25 13.55 0.90
N ASP A 152 10.70 14.66 1.50
CA ASP A 152 11.80 15.48 0.98
C ASP A 152 13.18 15.06 1.55
N ASN A 153 13.22 14.11 2.49
CA ASN A 153 14.42 13.60 3.17
C ASN A 153 14.15 12.21 3.77
N LEU A 154 14.03 11.19 2.91
CA LEU A 154 13.63 9.84 3.29
C LEU A 154 14.63 9.23 4.25
N GLY A 155 14.15 8.85 5.44
CA GLY A 155 15.00 8.22 6.46
C GLY A 155 16.05 9.15 7.09
N GLY A 156 16.04 10.45 6.79
CA GLY A 156 17.04 11.38 7.32
C GLY A 156 18.45 11.09 6.82
N LYS A 157 19.47 11.45 7.62
CA LYS A 157 20.88 11.43 7.20
C LYS A 157 21.42 10.03 6.85
N ASP A 158 20.82 8.99 7.41
CA ASP A 158 21.25 7.61 7.24
C ASP A 158 20.36 6.82 6.27
N HIS A 159 19.33 7.44 5.70
CA HIS A 159 18.34 6.78 4.84
C HIS A 159 17.64 5.60 5.53
N ARG A 160 17.57 5.61 6.87
CA ARG A 160 17.04 4.51 7.69
C ARG A 160 16.18 4.96 8.87
N THR A 161 16.30 6.20 9.32
CA THR A 161 15.59 6.69 10.50
C THR A 161 14.29 7.40 10.11
N PRO A 162 13.10 6.80 10.36
CA PRO A 162 11.84 7.48 10.09
C PRO A 162 11.56 8.60 11.10
N LEU A 163 10.61 9.48 10.78
CA LEU A 163 10.09 10.44 11.76
C LEU A 163 9.31 9.72 12.87
N TYR A 164 8.64 8.61 12.51
CA TYR A 164 7.91 7.74 13.43
C TYR A 164 7.83 6.31 12.91
N THR A 165 7.92 5.35 13.82
CA THR A 165 7.65 3.93 13.58
C THR A 165 6.52 3.50 14.51
N SER A 166 5.46 2.92 13.96
CA SER A 166 4.36 2.42 14.78
C SER A 166 4.70 1.08 15.43
N PRO A 167 3.95 0.66 16.47
CA PRO A 167 3.84 -0.74 16.82
C PRO A 167 3.35 -1.58 15.63
N ARG A 168 3.53 -2.89 15.72
CA ARG A 168 2.94 -3.84 14.76
C ARG A 168 1.41 -3.90 14.98
N TRP A 169 0.63 -3.52 13.97
CA TRP A 169 -0.83 -3.48 14.06
C TRP A 169 -1.53 -4.83 13.84
N GLY A 170 -0.81 -5.85 13.39
CA GLY A 170 -1.32 -7.18 13.07
C GLY A 170 -0.22 -8.06 12.46
N ASN A 171 -0.58 -9.26 12.00
CA ASN A 171 0.39 -10.24 11.49
C ASN A 171 1.51 -10.59 12.50
N ASP A 172 1.13 -10.84 13.75
CA ASP A 172 2.06 -11.27 14.80
C ASP A 172 2.75 -12.60 14.42
N GLU A 173 2.05 -13.43 13.64
CA GLU A 173 2.51 -14.73 13.15
C GLU A 173 3.54 -14.62 12.02
N ALA A 174 3.80 -13.41 11.49
CA ALA A 174 4.72 -13.16 10.39
C ALA A 174 4.43 -14.02 9.15
N LEU A 175 3.15 -14.17 8.78
CA LEU A 175 2.74 -14.90 7.59
C LEU A 175 2.90 -14.03 6.35
N LEU A 176 3.49 -14.61 5.32
CA LEU A 176 3.73 -13.95 4.02
C LEU A 176 2.49 -13.79 3.14
N HIS A 177 1.40 -14.45 3.53
CA HIS A 177 0.11 -14.40 2.87
C HIS A 177 -0.99 -14.30 3.91
N ASP A 178 -2.14 -13.79 3.50
CA ASP A 178 -3.41 -13.86 4.25
C ASP A 178 -3.38 -13.13 5.59
N ARG A 179 -2.31 -12.36 5.80
CA ARG A 179 -2.08 -11.52 6.95
C ARG A 179 -1.41 -10.23 6.51
N GLY A 180 -1.56 -9.22 7.35
CA GLY A 180 -0.90 -7.94 7.20
C GLY A 180 -1.62 -6.99 6.25
N VAL A 181 -0.91 -5.94 5.85
CA VAL A 181 -1.47 -4.88 5.00
C VAL A 181 -1.17 -5.16 3.53
N TRP A 182 -2.21 -5.07 2.70
CA TRP A 182 -2.13 -5.26 1.25
C TRP A 182 -2.82 -4.11 0.53
N GLY A 183 -2.33 -3.75 -0.65
CA GLY A 183 -2.92 -2.70 -1.49
C GLY A 183 -2.28 -1.33 -1.27
N ALA A 184 -2.86 -0.49 -0.43
CA ALA A 184 -2.41 0.88 -0.12
C ALA A 184 -3.10 1.40 1.15
N MET A 185 -2.67 2.55 1.65
CA MET A 185 -3.40 3.31 2.65
C MET A 185 -4.33 4.33 1.99
N ALA A 186 -5.35 4.75 2.74
CA ALA A 186 -6.13 5.95 2.43
C ALA A 186 -5.69 7.10 3.33
N THR A 187 -5.69 8.33 2.81
CA THR A 187 -5.50 9.53 3.62
C THR A 187 -6.54 10.58 3.26
N TRP A 188 -6.99 11.34 4.26
CA TRP A 188 -7.90 12.47 4.07
C TRP A 188 -7.67 13.54 5.13
N GLN A 189 -8.18 14.73 4.84
CA GLN A 189 -8.27 15.83 5.79
C GLN A 189 -9.74 16.14 6.02
N ASP A 190 -10.16 16.34 7.26
CA ASP A 190 -11.52 16.80 7.54
C ASP A 190 -11.68 18.32 7.39
N GLY A 191 -12.90 18.81 7.60
CA GLY A 191 -13.21 20.24 7.50
C GLY A 191 -12.55 21.10 8.59
N GLN A 192 -11.97 20.49 9.62
CA GLN A 192 -11.25 21.15 10.71
C GLN A 192 -9.73 21.12 10.49
N GLY A 193 -9.26 20.56 9.37
CA GLY A 193 -7.83 20.47 9.07
C GLY A 193 -7.12 19.26 9.67
N ARG A 194 -7.84 18.36 10.36
CA ARG A 194 -7.23 17.17 10.96
C ARG A 194 -6.92 16.13 9.88
N ARG A 195 -5.73 15.55 9.95
CA ARG A 195 -5.22 14.55 9.00
C ARG A 195 -5.46 13.14 9.52
N TYR A 196 -5.91 12.26 8.64
CA TYR A 196 -6.17 10.87 8.96
C TYR A 196 -5.49 9.91 7.97
N LEU A 197 -5.24 8.70 8.47
CA LEU A 197 -4.81 7.54 7.69
C LEU A 197 -5.71 6.35 7.99
N ALA A 198 -5.96 5.52 6.99
CA ALA A 198 -6.59 4.22 7.17
C ALA A 198 -5.89 3.14 6.36
N LEU A 199 -5.77 1.95 6.93
CA LEU A 199 -5.20 0.76 6.29
C LEU A 199 -6.17 -0.41 6.38
N SER A 200 -6.09 -1.31 5.39
CA SER A 200 -6.82 -2.58 5.37
C SER A 200 -5.91 -3.68 5.89
N MET A 201 -6.31 -4.26 7.02
CA MET A 201 -5.62 -5.38 7.65
C MET A 201 -6.28 -6.69 7.26
N LEU A 202 -5.49 -7.65 6.79
CA LEU A 202 -5.85 -9.06 6.81
C LEU A 202 -5.36 -9.70 8.11
N GLY A 203 -6.27 -10.40 8.80
CA GLY A 203 -6.04 -10.99 10.11
C GLY A 203 -6.39 -10.09 11.29
N PRO A 204 -6.15 -10.59 12.51
CA PRO A 204 -6.51 -9.90 13.74
C PRO A 204 -5.60 -8.71 14.02
N VAL A 205 -6.08 -7.84 14.93
CA VAL A 205 -5.26 -6.79 15.55
C VAL A 205 -4.09 -7.45 16.31
N GLY A 206 -2.91 -6.87 16.19
CA GLY A 206 -1.71 -7.34 16.89
C GLY A 206 -1.88 -7.29 18.41
N LYS A 207 -1.36 -8.30 19.10
CA LYS A 207 -1.53 -8.47 20.57
C LYS A 207 -0.97 -7.31 21.38
N SER A 208 0.08 -6.68 20.88
CA SER A 208 0.75 -5.54 21.52
C SER A 208 0.32 -4.19 20.94
N ALA A 209 -0.66 -4.17 20.03
CA ALA A 209 -1.15 -2.94 19.43
C ALA A 209 -1.94 -2.12 20.47
N PRO A 210 -1.73 -0.80 20.56
CA PRO A 210 -2.55 0.06 21.41
C PRO A 210 -4.04 -0.04 21.05
N PRO A 211 -4.94 0.12 22.04
CA PRO A 211 -6.37 0.01 21.78
C PRO A 211 -6.87 1.17 20.91
N PHE A 212 -7.82 0.86 20.02
CA PHE A 212 -8.55 1.88 19.27
C PHE A 212 -9.62 2.53 20.15
N LYS A 213 -9.81 3.84 20.01
CA LYS A 213 -10.86 4.58 20.75
C LYS A 213 -12.27 4.05 20.46
N TYR A 214 -12.55 3.64 19.22
CA TYR A 214 -13.82 3.04 18.83
C TYR A 214 -13.62 1.70 18.13
N THR A 215 -14.37 0.68 18.53
CA THR A 215 -14.35 -0.66 17.93
C THR A 215 -15.76 -1.17 17.70
N TYR A 216 -15.96 -1.98 16.66
CA TYR A 216 -17.29 -2.47 16.25
C TYR A 216 -17.35 -4.00 16.23
N GLY A 217 -17.18 -4.63 17.39
CA GLY A 217 -17.14 -6.10 17.53
C GLY A 217 -15.75 -6.68 17.27
N THR A 218 -15.63 -8.01 17.19
CA THR A 218 -14.38 -8.70 16.86
C THR A 218 -14.03 -8.55 15.37
N ALA A 219 -12.75 -8.75 15.04
CA ALA A 219 -12.25 -8.73 13.66
C ALA A 219 -11.01 -9.64 13.57
N ASN A 220 -11.24 -10.93 13.34
CA ASN A 220 -10.24 -11.98 13.28
C ASN A 220 -9.74 -12.23 11.84
N ASP A 221 -10.60 -12.03 10.83
CA ASP A 221 -10.26 -12.24 9.42
C ASP A 221 -9.70 -10.96 8.79
N GLY A 222 -10.17 -9.80 9.25
CA GLY A 222 -9.66 -8.53 8.81
C GLY A 222 -10.49 -7.34 9.26
N SER A 223 -9.90 -6.16 9.15
CA SER A 223 -10.57 -4.90 9.46
C SER A 223 -9.90 -3.73 8.76
N VAL A 224 -10.61 -2.61 8.69
CA VAL A 224 -9.98 -1.32 8.44
C VAL A 224 -9.64 -0.67 9.76
N MET A 225 -8.40 -0.19 9.86
CA MET A 225 -7.85 0.51 11.02
C MET A 225 -7.57 1.95 10.63
N ALA A 226 -8.14 2.89 11.38
CA ALA A 226 -7.96 4.32 11.15
C ALA A 226 -7.22 5.00 12.30
N PHE A 227 -6.37 5.95 11.91
CA PHE A 227 -5.51 6.71 12.79
C PHE A 227 -5.68 8.19 12.49
N GLU A 228 -5.60 9.02 13.53
CA GLU A 228 -5.34 10.44 13.38
C GLU A 228 -3.83 10.67 13.37
N VAL A 229 -3.35 11.46 12.41
CA VAL A 229 -1.96 11.91 12.37
C VAL A 229 -1.87 13.18 13.22
N ARG A 230 -1.02 13.15 14.26
CA ARG A 230 -0.85 14.27 15.19
C ARG A 230 0.62 14.60 15.40
N LEU A 231 0.90 15.77 15.97
CA LEU A 231 2.19 16.03 16.59
C LEU A 231 2.23 15.43 17.99
N ASP A 232 3.30 14.68 18.28
CA ASP A 232 3.68 14.38 19.65
C ASP A 232 4.15 15.66 20.33
N ALA A 233 3.55 15.99 21.48
CA ALA A 233 3.80 17.25 22.17
C ALA A 233 5.23 17.36 22.72
N ALA A 234 5.88 16.24 23.06
CA ALA A 234 7.23 16.23 23.62
C ALA A 234 8.30 16.24 22.52
N LEU A 235 8.09 15.48 21.45
CA LEU A 235 9.08 15.29 20.39
C LEU A 235 8.90 16.27 19.23
N SER A 236 7.75 16.94 19.12
CA SER A 236 7.36 17.74 17.96
C SER A 236 7.53 16.97 16.64
N LYS A 237 7.19 15.68 16.66
CA LYS A 237 7.26 14.75 15.52
C LYS A 237 5.86 14.19 15.22
N PRO A 238 5.57 13.82 13.96
CA PRO A 238 4.30 13.19 13.63
C PRO A 238 4.18 11.82 14.30
N VAL A 239 2.97 11.47 14.75
CA VAL A 239 2.64 10.17 15.34
C VAL A 239 1.27 9.72 14.87
N LEU A 240 1.00 8.41 14.96
CA LEU A 240 -0.31 7.82 14.71
C LEU A 240 -1.06 7.58 16.01
N VAL A 241 -2.24 8.18 16.12
CA VAL A 241 -3.15 7.97 17.25
C VAL A 241 -4.31 7.07 16.79
N PRO A 242 -4.47 5.85 17.34
CA PRO A 242 -5.54 4.93 16.96
C PRO A 242 -6.92 5.52 17.22
N LEU A 243 -7.73 5.63 16.17
CA LEU A 243 -9.04 6.28 16.24
C LEU A 243 -10.17 5.26 16.25
N TRP A 244 -10.30 4.47 15.18
CA TRP A 244 -11.33 3.44 15.11
C TRP A 244 -10.87 2.22 14.34
N ARG A 245 -11.44 1.07 14.67
CA ARG A 245 -11.35 -0.17 13.89
C ARG A 245 -12.74 -0.58 13.45
N SER A 246 -12.90 -0.94 12.18
CA SER A 246 -14.17 -1.45 11.65
C SER A 246 -14.61 -2.74 12.37
N ARG A 247 -15.82 -3.19 12.04
CA ARG A 247 -16.24 -4.57 12.28
C ARG A 247 -15.42 -5.54 11.42
N GLU A 248 -15.62 -6.84 11.66
CA GLU A 248 -15.08 -7.92 10.83
C GLU A 248 -15.32 -7.67 9.33
N LEU A 249 -14.25 -7.81 8.55
CA LEU A 249 -14.26 -7.75 7.10
C LEU A 249 -13.41 -8.89 6.53
N HIS A 250 -13.97 -9.67 5.62
CA HIS A 250 -13.24 -10.75 4.95
C HIS A 250 -12.42 -10.24 3.76
N ALA A 251 -11.12 -10.09 3.95
CA ALA A 251 -10.17 -9.54 2.96
C ALA A 251 -10.59 -8.15 2.43
N PRO A 252 -10.57 -7.10 3.30
CA PRO A 252 -10.84 -5.73 2.88
C PRO A 252 -9.78 -5.22 1.89
N ASP A 253 -10.22 -4.58 0.82
CA ASP A 253 -9.35 -3.85 -0.12
C ASP A 253 -9.16 -2.40 0.36
N VAL A 254 -8.39 -1.60 -0.39
CA VAL A 254 -8.02 -0.21 -0.02
C VAL A 254 -9.26 0.64 0.28
N PRO A 255 -9.32 1.34 1.44
CA PRO A 255 -10.42 2.23 1.74
C PRO A 255 -10.43 3.43 0.79
N VAL A 256 -11.62 3.92 0.42
CA VAL A 256 -11.79 5.15 -0.34
C VAL A 256 -12.57 6.14 0.51
N VAL A 257 -12.11 7.38 0.58
CA VAL A 257 -12.78 8.42 1.36
C VAL A 257 -13.32 9.49 0.44
N ALA A 258 -14.62 9.74 0.53
CA ALA A 258 -15.27 10.82 -0.21
C ALA A 258 -16.32 11.48 0.68
N ASN A 259 -16.34 12.82 0.71
CA ASN A 259 -17.31 13.62 1.45
C ASN A 259 -17.45 13.22 2.94
N GLY A 260 -16.32 12.88 3.59
CA GLY A 260 -16.30 12.49 5.01
C GLY A 260 -16.86 11.09 5.29
N VAL A 261 -17.11 10.28 4.24
CA VAL A 261 -17.54 8.88 4.34
C VAL A 261 -16.41 7.97 3.88
N VAL A 262 -16.15 6.92 4.65
CA VAL A 262 -15.19 5.86 4.31
C VAL A 262 -15.94 4.69 3.67
N TYR A 263 -15.59 4.39 2.43
CA TYR A 263 -16.09 3.26 1.64
C TYR A 263 -15.05 2.17 1.60
N ILE A 264 -15.47 0.94 1.86
CA ILE A 264 -14.58 -0.22 1.91
C ILE A 264 -15.18 -1.32 1.05
N PHE A 265 -14.38 -1.84 0.14
CA PHE A 265 -14.72 -3.03 -0.63
C PHE A 265 -14.20 -4.26 0.09
N GLN A 266 -15.10 -5.19 0.41
CA GLN A 266 -14.73 -6.50 0.93
C GLN A 266 -14.65 -7.47 -0.24
N SER A 267 -13.44 -7.93 -0.58
CA SER A 267 -13.24 -8.75 -1.77
C SER A 267 -13.80 -10.16 -1.64
N GLY A 268 -14.00 -10.64 -0.41
CA GLY A 268 -14.40 -12.03 -0.19
C GLY A 268 -13.29 -13.03 -0.54
N LYS A 269 -12.07 -12.56 -0.87
CA LYS A 269 -10.95 -13.41 -1.27
C LYS A 269 -10.63 -14.41 -0.17
N ASP A 270 -10.89 -15.67 -0.46
CA ASP A 270 -10.38 -16.80 0.32
C ASP A 270 -9.13 -17.34 -0.37
N SER A 271 -8.00 -17.09 0.25
CA SER A 271 -6.68 -17.51 -0.20
C SER A 271 -6.26 -18.88 0.32
N THR A 272 -7.07 -19.50 1.19
CA THR A 272 -6.88 -20.88 1.63
C THR A 272 -7.25 -21.90 0.54
N GLN A 273 -8.29 -21.62 -0.27
CA GLN A 273 -8.77 -22.54 -1.31
C GLN A 273 -7.84 -22.72 -2.52
N THR A 274 -7.08 -21.69 -2.91
CA THR A 274 -6.19 -21.75 -4.09
C THR A 274 -5.09 -22.82 -3.96
N ARG A 275 -4.81 -23.29 -2.74
CA ARG A 275 -3.76 -24.29 -2.47
C ARG A 275 -4.25 -25.75 -2.49
N ALA A 276 -5.55 -26.01 -2.35
CA ALA A 276 -6.06 -27.38 -2.53
C ALA A 276 -5.91 -27.85 -3.99
N ALA A 277 -6.02 -26.92 -4.95
CA ALA A 277 -5.82 -27.19 -6.37
C ALA A 277 -4.34 -27.35 -6.75
N GLY A 278 -3.44 -26.52 -6.16
CA GLY A 278 -2.00 -26.60 -6.42
C GLY A 278 -1.31 -27.83 -5.83
N ALA A 279 -1.82 -28.36 -4.71
CA ALA A 279 -1.29 -29.57 -4.07
C ALA A 279 -1.69 -30.88 -4.77
N ARG A 280 -2.77 -30.89 -5.57
CA ARG A 280 -3.23 -32.08 -6.32
C ARG A 280 -2.69 -32.15 -7.76
N GLY A 281 -1.85 -31.21 -8.18
CA GLY A 281 -1.40 -31.06 -9.58
C GLY A 281 -0.08 -31.74 -9.97
N ARG A 282 0.53 -32.56 -9.11
CA ARG A 282 1.73 -33.34 -9.47
C ARG A 282 1.39 -34.84 -9.45
N GLY A 283 0.83 -35.35 -10.55
CA GLY A 283 0.78 -36.81 -10.76
C GLY A 283 -0.54 -37.42 -11.22
N ALA A 284 -1.44 -36.69 -11.91
CA ALA A 284 -2.58 -37.32 -12.57
C ALA A 284 -2.53 -37.03 -14.08
N THR A 285 -2.39 -38.09 -14.86
CA THR A 285 -2.55 -38.11 -16.32
C THR A 285 -3.94 -37.57 -16.68
N ALA A 286 -3.97 -36.69 -17.67
CA ALA A 286 -5.18 -36.02 -18.13
C ALA A 286 -6.13 -37.00 -18.83
N PRO A 287 -7.43 -37.07 -18.45
CA PRO A 287 -8.46 -37.57 -19.34
C PRO A 287 -8.85 -36.48 -20.34
N GLN A 288 -9.09 -36.91 -21.57
CA GLN A 288 -9.53 -36.09 -22.69
C GLN A 288 -10.89 -35.40 -22.44
N THR A 289 -11.06 -34.33 -23.21
CA THR A 289 -12.02 -33.22 -23.15
C THR A 289 -13.51 -33.57 -23.25
N SER A 290 -14.34 -32.76 -22.57
CA SER A 290 -15.61 -32.23 -23.09
C SER A 290 -15.85 -30.83 -22.50
N PRO A 291 -16.52 -29.91 -23.23
CA PRO A 291 -16.31 -28.48 -23.08
C PRO A 291 -17.08 -27.95 -21.86
N ALA A 292 -16.36 -27.66 -20.78
CA ALA A 292 -16.90 -26.84 -19.71
C ALA A 292 -16.77 -25.38 -20.13
N SER A 293 -17.90 -24.75 -20.41
CA SER A 293 -18.04 -23.29 -20.45
C SER A 293 -17.45 -22.71 -19.17
N SER A 294 -16.28 -22.09 -19.25
CA SER A 294 -15.73 -21.28 -18.17
C SER A 294 -16.50 -19.96 -18.12
N THR A 295 -17.72 -20.00 -17.59
CA THR A 295 -18.27 -18.80 -16.97
C THR A 295 -17.35 -18.46 -15.80
N ALA A 296 -16.57 -17.39 -15.98
CA ALA A 296 -15.99 -16.66 -14.87
C ALA A 296 -17.15 -16.21 -13.98
N SER A 297 -17.48 -17.01 -12.97
CA SER A 297 -18.38 -16.59 -11.91
C SER A 297 -17.65 -15.54 -11.10
N ILE A 298 -17.87 -14.28 -11.48
CA ILE A 298 -17.76 -13.15 -10.57
C ILE A 298 -18.82 -13.41 -9.49
N ILE A 299 -18.45 -14.15 -8.44
CA ILE A 299 -19.25 -14.20 -7.21
C ILE A 299 -18.98 -12.88 -6.49
N SER A 300 -19.58 -11.81 -7.03
CA SER A 300 -19.65 -10.53 -6.37
C SER A 300 -20.85 -10.53 -5.44
N SER A 301 -20.66 -10.96 -4.21
CA SER A 301 -21.56 -10.54 -3.12
C SER A 301 -21.16 -9.11 -2.71
N THR A 302 -21.43 -8.13 -3.58
CA THR A 302 -21.23 -6.71 -3.25
C THR A 302 -22.18 -6.33 -2.13
N ARG A 303 -21.66 -6.21 -0.90
CA ARG A 303 -22.26 -5.33 0.11
C ARG A 303 -21.37 -4.11 0.23
N LEU A 304 -21.82 -2.98 -0.33
CA LEU A 304 -21.27 -1.68 0.03
C LEU A 304 -21.53 -1.47 1.52
N LEU A 305 -20.46 -1.41 2.30
CA LEU A 305 -20.59 -1.22 3.73
C LEU A 305 -20.30 0.23 4.08
N GLN A 306 -21.34 0.96 4.46
CA GLN A 306 -21.23 2.33 4.98
C GLN A 306 -21.15 2.27 6.51
N VAL A 307 -19.98 2.54 7.10
CA VAL A 307 -19.89 2.81 8.54
C VAL A 307 -18.81 3.87 8.83
N ALA A 308 -19.30 5.01 9.31
CA ALA A 308 -18.69 6.08 10.12
C ALA A 308 -18.97 7.45 9.49
N ARG A 309 -19.97 8.17 10.03
CA ARG A 309 -20.09 9.61 9.80
C ARG A 309 -19.05 10.30 10.68
N SER A 310 -18.08 10.96 10.06
CA SER A 310 -17.37 12.07 10.70
C SER A 310 -18.42 13.12 11.08
N THR A 311 -18.54 13.44 12.37
CA THR A 311 -19.51 14.43 12.85
C THR A 311 -19.11 15.82 12.35
N GLN A 312 -19.74 16.26 11.25
CA GLN A 312 -19.83 17.69 10.95
C GLN A 312 -20.76 18.32 12.00
N ARG A 313 -20.22 19.11 12.92
CA ARG A 313 -21.01 20.15 13.58
C ARG A 313 -21.17 21.28 12.58
N THR A 314 -22.34 21.39 11.97
CA THR A 314 -22.80 22.63 11.36
C THR A 314 -23.12 23.60 12.51
N GLY A 315 -22.50 24.79 12.49
CA GLY A 315 -22.85 25.88 13.40
C GLY A 315 -24.30 26.34 13.21
N PRO A 316 -24.90 27.03 14.19
CA PRO A 316 -26.29 27.44 14.12
C PRO A 316 -26.47 28.50 13.02
N GLY A 317 -27.46 28.25 12.16
CA GLY A 317 -27.92 29.22 11.18
C GLY A 317 -28.50 30.45 11.90
N SER A 318 -28.11 31.62 11.42
CA SER A 318 -28.85 32.87 11.63
C SER A 318 -29.84 33.03 10.48
N SER A 319 -31.08 33.27 10.87
CA SER A 319 -32.29 33.45 10.07
C SER A 319 -32.14 34.50 8.96
N LEU A 320 -32.70 34.16 7.81
CA LEU A 320 -33.27 35.13 6.86
C LEU A 320 -34.68 35.44 7.36
N ASP A 321 -34.87 36.63 7.94
CA ASP A 321 -36.20 37.22 8.08
C ASP A 321 -36.48 38.12 6.88
N SER A 322 -37.65 37.91 6.30
CA SER A 322 -38.27 38.67 5.22
C SER A 322 -38.88 39.98 5.74
N ALA A 323 -38.41 41.11 5.22
CA ALA A 323 -39.17 42.31 4.83
C ALA A 323 -38.21 43.34 4.20
#